data_AF-A0A5S4VKV6-F1
#
_entry.id   AF-A0A5S4VKV6-F1
#
_cell.length_a   1.000
_cell.length_b   1.000
_cell.length_c   1.000
_cell.angle_alpha   90.00
_cell.angle_beta   90.00
_cell.angle_gamma   90.00
#
_symmetry.space_group_name_H-M   'P 1'
#
loop_
_entity.id
_entity.type
_entity.pdbx_description
1 polymer ?
#
loop_
_entity_poly.entity_id
_entity_poly.type
_entity_poly.pdbx_seq_one_letter_code
_entity_poly.pdbx_strand_id
1 'polypeptide(L)'
;MLINLEDIKEFYTWSQKQAKASFILAVIMCISGFGLMIVAILIPIVFRLSFQMSIIPAIGGVITELIAGTALVVYRNSLSQLNHYHKALHEDERFLSSVTLLGKFSSVEAQDDMLREIIRSEIQMNLAELQENENREAGNSK
;
A
#
# COMPACT_ATOMS: atom_id res chain seq x y z
N MET A 1 4.13 18.08 -16.65
CA MET A 1 3.92 18.17 -15.19
C MET A 1 2.54 17.67 -14.79
N LEU A 2 1.43 18.20 -15.33
CA LEU A 2 0.08 17.66 -15.12
C LEU A 2 -0.09 16.18 -15.50
N ILE A 3 0.56 15.73 -16.58
CA ILE A 3 0.53 14.32 -17.03
C ILE A 3 1.11 13.37 -15.95
N ASN A 4 2.16 13.80 -15.25
CA ASN A 4 2.81 12.98 -14.22
C ASN A 4 1.91 12.81 -12.98
N LEU A 5 1.14 13.85 -12.64
CA LEU A 5 0.15 13.83 -11.56
C LEU A 5 -1.03 12.90 -11.86
N GLU A 6 -1.44 12.84 -13.13
CA GLU A 6 -2.53 11.97 -13.59
C GLU A 6 -2.10 10.50 -13.56
N ASP A 7 -0.89 10.20 -14.04
CA ASP A 7 -0.29 8.86 -13.96
C ASP A 7 -0.12 8.39 -12.51
N ILE A 8 0.38 9.26 -11.61
CA ILE A 8 0.51 8.95 -10.17
C ILE A 8 -0.86 8.64 -9.54
N LYS A 9 -1.91 9.40 -9.89
CA LYS A 9 -3.28 9.12 -9.44
C LYS A 9 -3.81 7.81 -9.99
N GLU A 10 -3.51 7.48 -11.24
CA GLU A 10 -3.94 6.22 -11.84
C GLU A 10 -3.29 5.03 -11.13
N PHE A 11 -1.97 5.06 -10.90
CA PHE A 11 -1.28 4.04 -10.11
C PHE A 11 -1.76 3.97 -8.66
N TYR A 12 -2.05 5.11 -8.03
CA TYR A 12 -2.63 5.16 -6.69
C TYR A 12 -4.00 4.48 -6.62
N THR A 13 -4.90 4.82 -7.53
CA THR A 13 -6.25 4.24 -7.56
C THR A 13 -6.23 2.75 -7.93
N TRP A 14 -5.33 2.34 -8.83
CA TRP A 14 -5.11 0.94 -9.17
C TRP A 14 -4.57 0.14 -7.99
N SER A 15 -3.54 0.66 -7.31
CA SER A 15 -2.97 0.06 -6.09
C SER A 15 -3.99 0.01 -4.95
N GLN A 16 -4.85 1.04 -4.81
CA GLN A 16 -5.96 1.06 -3.86
C GLN A 16 -7.01 -0.02 -4.17
N LYS A 17 -7.36 -0.19 -5.44
CA LYS A 17 -8.29 -1.23 -5.89
C LYS A 17 -7.70 -2.62 -5.66
N GLN A 18 -6.41 -2.81 -5.92
CA GLN A 18 -5.69 -4.05 -5.65
C GLN A 18 -5.62 -4.36 -4.16
N ALA A 19 -5.36 -3.35 -3.31
CA ALA A 19 -5.37 -3.51 -1.85
C ALA A 19 -6.74 -3.97 -1.34
N LYS A 20 -7.82 -3.31 -1.78
CA LYS A 20 -9.20 -3.68 -1.41
C LYS A 20 -9.56 -5.08 -1.88
N ALA A 21 -9.24 -5.43 -3.13
CA ALA A 21 -9.50 -6.75 -3.68
C ALA A 21 -8.74 -7.84 -2.92
N SER A 22 -7.45 -7.62 -2.63
CA SER A 22 -6.61 -8.57 -1.88
C SER A 22 -7.10 -8.75 -0.45
N PHE A 23 -7.54 -7.67 0.21
CA PHE A 23 -8.14 -7.73 1.54
C PHE A 23 -9.44 -8.55 1.56
N ILE A 24 -10.37 -8.25 0.65
CA ILE A 24 -11.65 -8.97 0.56
C ILE A 24 -11.40 -10.46 0.29
N LEU A 25 -10.48 -10.77 -0.63
CA LEU A 25 -10.12 -12.15 -0.95
C LEU A 25 -9.50 -12.88 0.25
N ALA A 26 -8.61 -12.23 1.00
CA ALA A 26 -8.04 -12.79 2.23
C ALA A 26 -9.12 -13.09 3.28
N VAL A 27 -10.06 -12.17 3.50
CA VAL A 27 -11.16 -12.35 4.47
C VAL A 27 -12.07 -13.52 4.07
N ILE A 28 -12.45 -13.62 2.80
CA ILE A 28 -13.27 -14.73 2.29
C ILE A 28 -12.55 -16.07 2.47
N MET A 29 -11.26 -16.13 2.15
CA MET A 29 -10.42 -17.32 2.30
C MET A 29 -10.27 -17.75 3.77
N CYS A 30 -10.06 -16.82 4.70
CA CYS A 30 -10.00 -17.14 6.12
C CYS A 30 -11.33 -17.73 6.62
N ILE A 31 -12.47 -17.12 6.25
CA ILE A 31 -13.79 -17.60 6.68
C ILE A 31 -14.08 -18.99 6.08
N SER A 32 -13.74 -19.21 4.81
CA SER A 32 -13.97 -20.50 4.15
C SER A 32 -13.04 -21.60 4.66
N GLY A 33 -11.75 -21.30 4.88
CA GLY A 33 -10.77 -22.23 5.44
C GLY A 33 -11.14 -22.68 6.84
N PHE A 34 -11.51 -21.73 7.71
CA PHE A 34 -11.99 -22.02 9.05
C PHE A 34 -13.29 -22.84 9.04
N GLY A 35 -14.23 -22.49 8.16
CA GLY A 35 -15.47 -23.25 7.95
C GLY A 35 -15.22 -24.70 7.52
N LEU A 36 -14.32 -24.91 6.55
CA LEU A 36 -13.91 -26.24 6.09
C LEU A 36 -13.28 -27.06 7.22
N MET A 37 -12.47 -26.43 8.08
CA MET A 37 -11.85 -27.12 9.21
C MET A 37 -12.89 -27.58 10.24
N ILE A 38 -13.87 -26.73 10.56
CA ILE A 38 -14.99 -27.10 11.44
C ILE A 38 -15.78 -28.27 10.85
N VAL A 39 -16.11 -28.21 9.56
CA VAL A 39 -16.86 -29.27 8.87
C VAL A 39 -16.06 -30.59 8.86
N ALA A 40 -14.74 -30.51 8.62
CA ALA A 40 -13.84 -31.66 8.65
C ALA A 40 -13.88 -32.39 10.01
N ILE A 41 -13.95 -31.64 11.11
CA ILE A 41 -13.97 -32.19 12.47
C ILE A 41 -15.38 -32.69 12.84
N LEU A 42 -16.43 -31.92 12.53
CA LEU A 42 -17.80 -32.23 12.96
C LEU A 42 -18.45 -33.41 12.22
N ILE A 43 -18.25 -33.53 10.90
CA ILE A 43 -18.89 -34.60 10.10
C ILE A 43 -18.54 -36.00 10.61
N PRO A 44 -17.25 -36.36 10.82
CA PRO A 44 -16.88 -37.67 11.34
C PRO A 44 -17.45 -37.95 12.73
N ILE A 45 -17.56 -36.93 13.58
CA ILE A 45 -18.08 -37.04 14.96
C ILE A 45 -19.58 -37.33 14.96
N VAL A 46 -20.36 -36.56 14.19
CA VAL A 46 -21.84 -36.67 14.16
C VAL A 46 -22.29 -37.96 13.48
N PHE A 47 -21.66 -38.32 12.36
CA PHE A 47 -22.05 -39.49 11.56
C PHE A 47 -21.25 -40.75 11.89
N ARG A 48 -20.34 -40.70 12.88
CA ARG A 48 -19.44 -41.80 13.28
C ARG A 48 -18.68 -42.41 12.08
N LEU A 49 -18.25 -41.57 11.14
CA LEU A 49 -17.45 -42.01 10.00
C LEU A 49 -16.00 -42.31 10.38
N SER A 50 -15.32 -43.08 9.53
CA SER A 50 -13.89 -43.30 9.66
C SER A 50 -13.11 -41.99 9.55
N PHE A 51 -12.08 -41.85 10.39
CA PHE A 51 -11.24 -40.65 10.45
C PHE A 51 -10.53 -40.36 9.11
N GLN A 52 -10.36 -41.37 8.26
CA GLN A 52 -9.81 -41.23 6.91
C GLN A 52 -10.61 -40.26 6.03
N MET A 53 -11.93 -40.17 6.22
CA MET A 53 -12.80 -39.24 5.47
C MET A 53 -12.58 -37.77 5.87
N SER A 54 -11.95 -37.50 7.02
CA SER A 54 -11.67 -36.15 7.53
C SER A 54 -10.36 -35.56 6.99
N ILE A 55 -9.46 -36.40 6.48
CA ILE A 55 -8.13 -35.99 6.01
C ILE A 55 -8.22 -35.04 4.81
N ILE A 56 -9.09 -35.33 3.84
CA ILE A 56 -9.28 -34.52 2.62
C ILE A 56 -9.71 -33.09 2.96
N PRO A 57 -10.81 -32.85 3.69
CA PRO A 57 -11.22 -31.49 4.05
C PRO A 57 -10.24 -30.79 5.01
N ALA A 58 -9.52 -31.53 5.86
CA ALA A 58 -8.46 -30.95 6.71
C ALA A 58 -7.30 -30.39 5.88
N ILE A 59 -6.80 -31.14 4.88
CA ILE A 59 -5.76 -30.66 3.95
C ILE A 59 -6.27 -29.46 3.14
N GLY A 60 -7.52 -29.51 2.67
CA GLY A 60 -8.17 -28.39 1.97
C GLY A 60 -8.24 -27.11 2.81
N GLY A 61 -8.54 -27.23 4.11
CA GLY A 61 -8.50 -26.11 5.04
C GLY A 61 -7.11 -25.49 5.17
N VAL A 62 -6.07 -26.32 5.37
CA VAL A 62 -4.68 -25.86 5.49
C VAL A 62 -4.19 -25.12 4.23
N ILE A 63 -4.51 -25.64 3.04
CA ILE A 63 -4.14 -24.99 1.77
C ILE A 63 -4.83 -23.62 1.65
N THR A 64 -6.10 -23.53 2.05
CA THR A 64 -6.88 -22.29 2.00
C THR A 64 -6.29 -21.23 2.94
N GLU A 65 -5.86 -21.63 4.14
CA GLU A 65 -5.20 -20.75 5.12
C GLU A 65 -3.87 -20.19 4.55
N LEU A 66 -3.11 -21.02 3.84
CA LEU A 66 -1.84 -20.62 3.21
C LEU A 66 -2.05 -19.59 2.09
N ILE A 67 -3.12 -19.74 1.31
CA ILE A 67 -3.53 -18.75 0.31
C ILE A 67 -3.98 -17.44 0.98
N ALA A 68 -4.73 -17.53 2.08
CA ALA A 68 -5.16 -16.36 2.84
C ALA A 68 -3.97 -15.57 3.41
N GLY A 69 -2.97 -16.26 3.96
CA GLY A 69 -1.72 -15.64 4.42
C GLY A 69 -0.97 -14.92 3.30
N THR A 70 -0.91 -15.53 2.11
CA THR A 70 -0.29 -14.90 0.93
C THR A 70 -1.06 -13.64 0.49
N ALA A 71 -2.39 -13.69 0.47
CA ALA A 71 -3.24 -12.54 0.17
C ALA A 71 -3.06 -11.40 1.19
N LEU A 72 -2.83 -11.73 2.47
CA LEU A 72 -2.53 -10.74 3.52
C LEU A 72 -1.17 -10.06 3.31
N VAL A 73 -0.15 -10.80 2.87
CA VAL A 73 1.16 -10.23 2.51
C VAL A 73 1.01 -9.23 1.35
N VAL A 74 0.27 -9.62 0.30
CA VAL A 74 -0.02 -8.72 -0.82
C VAL A 74 -0.76 -7.48 -0.34
N TYR A 75 -1.78 -7.64 0.52
CA TYR A 75 -2.50 -6.51 1.12
C TYR A 75 -1.57 -5.54 1.88
N ARG A 76 -0.66 -6.07 2.72
CA ARG A 76 0.30 -5.25 3.46
C ARG A 76 1.22 -4.47 2.52
N ASN A 77 1.69 -5.10 1.45
CA ASN A 77 2.52 -4.46 0.43
C ASN A 77 1.74 -3.38 -0.34
N SER A 78 0.47 -3.63 -0.67
CA SER A 78 -0.39 -2.63 -1.31
C SER A 78 -0.71 -1.44 -0.39
N LEU A 79 -0.89 -1.66 0.92
CA LEU A 79 -1.03 -0.56 1.89
C LEU A 79 0.23 0.29 1.99
N SER A 80 1.41 -0.34 1.99
CA SER A 80 2.68 0.38 2.01
C SER A 80 2.84 1.25 0.76
N GLN A 81 2.45 0.74 -0.41
CA GLN A 81 2.41 1.52 -1.65
C GLN A 81 1.43 2.69 -1.54
N LEU A 82 0.22 2.45 -1.03
CA LEU A 82 -0.79 3.49 -0.85
C LEU A 82 -0.26 4.66 0.00
N ASN A 83 0.46 4.35 1.09
CA ASN A 83 1.03 5.36 1.97
C ASN A 83 2.12 6.19 1.26
N HIS A 84 2.98 5.54 0.46
CA HIS A 84 4.01 6.23 -0.33
C HIS A 84 3.39 7.19 -1.35
N TYR A 85 2.39 6.74 -2.11
CA TYR A 85 1.70 7.56 -3.09
C TYR A 85 0.90 8.70 -2.45
N HIS A 86 0.28 8.48 -1.29
CA HIS A 86 -0.39 9.55 -0.55
C HIS A 86 0.59 10.65 -0.15
N LYS A 87 1.81 10.29 0.29
CA LYS A 87 2.86 11.25 0.62
C LYS A 87 3.29 12.05 -0.62
N ALA A 88 3.60 11.37 -1.72
CA ALA A 88 3.99 12.03 -2.98
C ALA A 88 2.90 12.96 -3.52
N LEU A 89 1.64 12.52 -3.52
CA LEU A 89 0.52 13.33 -3.98
C LEU A 89 0.30 14.58 -3.10
N HIS A 90 0.44 14.43 -1.79
CA HIS A 90 0.31 15.55 -0.86
C HIS A 90 1.43 16.59 -1.03
N GLU A 91 2.63 16.14 -1.35
CA GLU A 91 3.78 17.00 -1.61
C GLU A 91 3.61 17.80 -2.91
N ASP A 92 3.16 17.15 -3.99
CA ASP A 92 2.81 17.82 -5.25
C ASP A 92 1.68 18.85 -5.06
N GLU A 93 0.66 18.54 -4.27
CA GLU A 93 -0.43 19.49 -3.96
C GLU A 93 0.10 20.71 -3.21
N ARG A 94 1.02 20.51 -2.26
CA ARG A 94 1.66 21.60 -1.50
C ARG A 94 2.52 22.48 -2.40
N PHE A 95 3.24 21.88 -3.35
CA PHE A 95 4.01 22.61 -4.36
C PHE A 95 3.10 23.45 -5.27
N LEU A 96 2.06 22.83 -5.85
CA LEU A 96 1.11 23.53 -6.73
C LEU A 96 0.38 24.67 -6.03
N SER A 97 0.01 24.48 -4.75
CA SER A 97 -0.60 25.51 -3.93
C SER A 97 0.36 26.69 -3.71
N SER A 98 1.63 26.41 -3.41
CA SER A 98 2.68 27.43 -3.26
C SER A 98 2.91 28.23 -4.56
N VAL A 99 2.91 27.55 -5.71
CA VAL A 99 2.99 28.17 -7.05
C VAL A 99 1.72 28.98 -7.39
N THR A 100 0.55 28.55 -6.93
CA THR A 100 -0.68 29.32 -7.12
C THR A 100 -0.72 30.57 -6.24
N LEU A 101 -0.20 30.49 -5.01
CA LEU A 101 -0.08 31.63 -4.09
C LEU A 101 0.93 32.67 -4.60
N LEU A 102 1.98 32.22 -5.31
CA LEU A 102 2.89 33.08 -6.07
C LEU A 102 2.15 33.99 -7.06
N GLY A 103 1.08 33.50 -7.68
CA GLY A 103 0.24 34.29 -8.60
C GLY A 103 -0.57 35.41 -7.94
N LYS A 104 -0.64 35.47 -6.60
CA LYS A 104 -1.38 36.50 -5.85
C LYS A 104 -0.53 37.70 -5.42
N PHE A 105 0.78 37.67 -5.61
CA PHE A 105 1.64 38.81 -5.32
C PHE A 105 1.45 39.92 -6.37
N SER A 106 1.37 41.16 -5.92
CA SER A 106 1.08 42.32 -6.79
C SER A 106 2.32 42.89 -7.49
N SER A 107 3.54 42.52 -7.06
CA SER A 107 4.78 42.95 -7.71
C SER A 107 5.55 41.77 -8.31
N VAL A 108 6.15 42.01 -9.48
CA VAL A 108 6.90 41.01 -10.23
C VAL A 108 8.20 40.65 -9.50
N GLU A 109 8.88 41.60 -8.85
CA GLU A 109 10.08 41.29 -8.04
C GLU A 109 9.78 40.35 -6.86
N ALA A 110 8.66 40.53 -6.13
CA ALA A 110 8.32 39.69 -4.99
C ALA A 110 7.94 38.26 -5.43
N GLN A 111 7.37 38.13 -6.62
CA GLN A 111 7.05 36.84 -7.22
C GLN A 111 8.33 36.08 -7.60
N ASP A 112 9.31 36.76 -8.21
CA ASP A 112 10.56 36.15 -8.65
C ASP A 112 11.45 35.72 -7.46
N ASP A 113 11.53 36.55 -6.41
CA ASP A 113 12.24 36.20 -5.17
C ASP A 113 11.63 34.98 -4.49
N MET A 114 10.29 34.91 -4.43
CA MET A 114 9.60 33.81 -3.77
C MET A 114 9.65 32.51 -4.59
N LEU A 115 9.67 32.61 -5.93
CA LEU A 115 9.92 31.48 -6.82
C LEU A 115 11.32 30.90 -6.60
N ARG A 116 12.32 31.77 -6.41
CA ARG A 116 13.70 31.37 -6.11
C ARG A 116 13.80 30.59 -4.80
N GLU A 117 13.03 31.00 -3.79
CA GLU A 117 13.00 30.34 -2.48
C GLU A 117 12.29 28.98 -2.54
N ILE A 118 11.22 28.84 -3.33
CA ILE A 118 10.57 27.55 -3.58
C ILE A 118 11.56 26.57 -4.24
N ILE A 119 12.27 26.99 -5.30
CA ILE A 119 13.27 26.16 -5.98
C ILE A 119 14.38 25.74 -5.02
N ARG A 120 14.85 26.66 -4.17
CA ARG A 120 15.87 26.36 -3.15
C ARG A 120 15.37 25.32 -2.14
N SER A 121 14.13 25.45 -1.68
CA SER A 121 13.50 24.50 -0.76
C SER A 121 13.35 23.11 -1.39
N GLU A 122 12.99 23.02 -2.67
CA GLU A 122 12.89 21.76 -3.42
C GLU A 122 14.23 21.01 -3.48
N ILE A 123 15.29 21.75 -3.79
CA ILE A 123 16.65 21.21 -3.88
C ILE A 123 17.12 20.72 -2.51
N GLN A 124 16.84 21.46 -1.44
CA GLN A 124 17.19 21.07 -0.08
C GLN A 124 16.45 19.81 0.40
N MET A 125 15.15 19.68 0.09
CA MET A 125 14.39 18.46 0.43
C MET A 125 14.93 17.22 -0.31
N ASN A 126 15.22 17.34 -1.62
CA ASN A 126 15.82 16.24 -2.39
C ASN A 126 17.20 15.83 -1.85
N LEU A 127 18.05 16.80 -1.48
CA LEU A 127 19.36 16.51 -0.89
C LEU A 127 19.23 15.80 0.48
N ALA A 128 18.25 16.19 1.29
CA ALA A 128 18.00 15.55 2.57
C ALA A 128 17.49 14.10 2.41
N GLU A 129 16.58 13.84 1.46
CA GLU A 129 16.12 12.46 1.17
C GLU A 129 17.26 11.56 0.66
N LEU A 130 18.18 12.09 -0.15
CA LEU A 130 19.35 11.34 -0.63
C LEU A 130 20.27 10.94 0.53
N GLN A 131 20.54 11.85 1.47
CA GLN A 131 21.34 11.57 2.66
C GLN A 131 20.66 10.59 3.62
N GLU A 132 19.33 10.63 3.74
CA GLU A 132 18.59 9.69 4.58
C GLU A 132 18.63 8.27 3.99
N ASN A 133 18.54 8.14 2.66
CA ASN A 133 18.66 6.87 1.97
C ASN A 133 20.07 6.25 2.08
N GLU A 134 21.13 7.04 1.90
CA GLU A 134 22.52 6.58 2.11
C GLU A 134 22.75 6.06 3.54
N ASN A 135 22.24 6.78 4.54
CA ASN A 135 22.39 6.37 5.95
C ASN A 135 21.64 5.08 6.28
N ARG A 136 20.49 4.83 5.65
CA ARG A 136 19.73 3.58 5.81
C ARG A 136 20.45 2.39 5.19
N GLU A 137 21.08 2.57 4.03
CA GLU A 137 21.86 1.51 3.38
C GLU A 137 23.15 1.18 4.16
N ALA A 138 23.83 2.19 4.69
CA ALA A 138 25.01 2.01 5.54
C ALA A 138 24.69 1.34 6.89
N GLY A 139 23.50 1.59 7.45
CA GLY A 139 23.05 1.00 8.72
C GLY A 139 22.63 -0.47 8.63
N ASN A 140 22.20 -0.94 7.45
CA ASN A 140 21.75 -2.31 7.21
C ASN A 140 22.89 -3.28 6.85
N SER A 141 24.14 -2.78 6.79
CA SER A 141 25.36 -3.55 6.46
C SER A 141 26.17 -3.99 7.70
N LYS A 142 25.61 -3.84 8.91
CA LYS A 142 26.17 -4.35 10.18
C LYS A 142 25.21 -5.33 10.83
#